data_AF-A0A2H0S9S7-F1
#
_entry.id   AF-A0A2H0S9S7-F1
#
_cell.length_a   1.000
_cell.length_b   1.000
_cell.length_c   1.000
_cell.angle_alpha   90.00
_cell.angle_beta   90.00
_cell.angle_gamma   90.00
#
_symmetry.space_group_name_H-M   'P 1'
#
loop_
_entity.id
_entity.type
_entity.pdbx_description
1 polymer ?
#
loop_
_entity_poly.entity_id
_entity_poly.type
_entity_poly.pdbx_seq_one_letter_code
_entity_poly.pdbx_strand_id
1 'polypeptide(L)'
;MKISISYFNNMTSKIIKSTERGQITLPKQWRSQFNTDNFLLKIVSNKIIITPVTINDLENEEIIFDADRDNKGKGIGLNEMLEMLKQIDNE
;
A
#
# COMPACT_ATOMS: atom_id res chain seq x y z
N MET A 1 2.02 3.92 -37.86
CA MET A 1 1.33 4.51 -36.69
C MET A 1 2.40 4.83 -35.65
N LYS A 2 2.39 6.03 -35.08
CA LYS A 2 3.50 6.59 -34.30
C LYS A 2 3.85 5.72 -33.10
N ILE A 3 5.15 5.46 -32.99
CA ILE A 3 5.84 4.83 -31.88
C ILE A 3 5.82 5.82 -30.71
N SER A 4 5.41 5.37 -29.53
CA SER A 4 5.64 6.11 -28.27
C SER A 4 6.48 5.24 -27.35
N ILE A 5 7.79 5.23 -27.58
CA ILE A 5 8.79 4.79 -26.60
C ILE A 5 9.60 6.02 -26.24
N SER A 6 9.46 6.45 -24.99
CA SER A 6 10.55 7.09 -24.25
C SER A 6 10.16 7.18 -22.77
N TYR A 7 10.56 6.16 -22.01
CA TYR A 7 10.71 6.25 -20.55
C TYR A 7 11.70 7.39 -20.25
N PHE A 8 11.20 8.50 -19.73
CA PHE A 8 12.05 9.59 -19.28
C PHE A 8 12.64 9.23 -17.90
N ASN A 9 13.84 8.67 -17.89
CA ASN A 9 14.70 8.62 -16.71
C ASN A 9 15.22 10.03 -16.39
N ASN A 10 14.42 10.84 -15.70
CA ASN A 10 14.93 12.04 -15.04
C ASN A 10 15.10 11.74 -13.55
N MET A 11 16.32 11.36 -13.14
CA MET A 11 16.69 11.34 -11.72
C MET A 11 16.76 12.79 -11.22
N THR A 12 15.66 13.27 -10.64
CA THR A 12 15.60 14.57 -9.97
C THR A 12 15.85 14.37 -8.48
N SER A 13 17.02 14.80 -7.99
CA SER A 13 17.30 14.84 -6.55
C SER A 13 16.88 16.18 -5.97
N LYS A 14 16.08 16.17 -4.89
CA LYS A 14 15.69 17.39 -4.16
C LYS A 14 15.89 17.17 -2.67
N ILE A 15 16.60 18.09 -2.02
CA ILE A 15 16.67 18.15 -0.56
C ILE A 15 15.37 18.78 -0.06
N ILE A 16 14.70 18.10 0.88
CA ILE A 16 13.48 18.59 1.51
C ILE A 16 13.69 18.66 3.02
N LYS A 17 13.12 19.68 3.67
CA LYS A 17 13.11 19.80 5.12
C LYS A 17 11.95 18.98 5.68
N SER A 18 12.18 18.26 6.78
CA SER A 18 11.10 17.63 7.53
C SER A 18 10.26 18.68 8.26
N THR A 19 9.02 18.34 8.58
CA THR A 19 8.23 19.10 9.55
C THR A 19 8.87 18.97 10.94
N GLU A 20 8.40 19.79 11.89
CA GLU A 20 8.84 19.73 13.29
C GLU A 20 8.58 18.36 13.94
N ARG A 21 7.59 17.62 13.43
CA ARG A 21 7.25 16.26 13.86
C ARG A 21 8.04 15.17 13.13
N GLY A 22 9.03 15.54 12.32
CA GLY A 22 9.85 14.60 11.55
C GLY A 22 9.19 14.02 10.30
N GLN A 23 8.09 14.60 9.81
CA GLN A 23 7.42 14.12 8.60
C GLN A 23 8.10 14.66 7.35
N ILE A 24 8.22 13.84 6.32
CA ILE A 24 8.70 14.24 5.00
C ILE A 24 7.54 14.27 3.99
N THR A 25 7.48 15.30 3.16
CA THR A 25 6.44 15.42 2.13
C THR A 25 6.92 14.81 0.82
N LEU A 26 6.18 13.82 0.33
CA LEU A 26 6.45 13.19 -0.96
C LEU A 26 6.25 14.19 -2.12
N PRO A 27 7.17 14.26 -3.11
CA PRO A 27 7.04 15.15 -4.25
C PRO A 27 5.74 14.93 -5.03
N LYS A 28 5.00 16.01 -5.34
CA LYS A 28 3.73 15.96 -6.08
C LYS A 28 3.84 15.15 -7.38
N GLN A 29 4.90 15.37 -8.15
CA GLN A 29 5.15 14.70 -9.44
C GLN A 29 5.38 13.19 -9.31
N TRP A 30 5.91 12.73 -8.16
CA TRP A 30 6.11 11.30 -7.92
C TRP A 30 4.82 10.66 -7.44
N ARG A 31 4.17 11.23 -6.42
CA ARG A 31 2.91 10.67 -5.89
C ARG A 31 1.77 10.66 -6.91
N SER A 32 1.74 11.60 -7.87
CA SER A 32 0.70 11.62 -8.91
C SER A 32 0.79 10.46 -9.91
N GLN A 33 1.87 9.67 -9.87
CA GLN A 33 2.05 8.49 -10.73
C GLN A 33 1.29 7.27 -10.19
N PHE A 34 0.80 7.32 -8.96
CA PHE A 34 0.17 6.21 -8.27
C PHE A 34 -1.20 6.63 -7.74
N ASN A 35 -2.21 5.77 -7.87
CA ASN A 35 -3.55 5.99 -7.34
C ASN A 35 -3.70 5.29 -5.98
N THR A 36 -2.93 5.72 -4.99
CA THR A 36 -2.94 5.14 -3.64
C THR A 36 -2.50 6.16 -2.59
N ASP A 37 -3.08 6.06 -1.41
CA ASP A 37 -2.65 6.77 -0.20
C ASP A 37 -1.92 5.83 0.78
N ASN A 38 -1.78 4.55 0.43
CA ASN A 38 -1.11 3.54 1.24
C ASN A 38 0.31 3.28 0.70
N PHE A 39 1.30 3.30 1.60
CA PHE A 39 2.70 3.12 1.25
C PHE A 39 3.36 2.13 2.22
N LEU A 40 4.13 1.21 1.66
CA LEU A 40 5.01 0.33 2.41
C LEU A 40 6.35 1.04 2.67
N LEU A 41 6.76 1.07 3.94
CA LEU A 41 8.05 1.59 4.37
C LEU A 41 8.97 0.42 4.73
N LYS A 42 10.12 0.33 4.07
CA LYS A 42 11.18 -0.63 4.41
C LYS A 42 12.44 0.10 4.82
N ILE A 43 12.96 -0.19 6.00
CA ILE A 43 14.25 0.32 6.46
C ILE A 43 15.33 -0.67 6.01
N VAL A 44 16.25 -0.20 5.15
CA VAL A 44 17.39 -0.99 4.68
C VAL A 44 18.66 -0.21 5.00
N SER A 45 19.39 -0.72 6.00
CA SER A 45 20.60 -0.07 6.55
C SER A 45 20.31 1.37 7.02
N ASN A 46 20.79 2.38 6.30
CA ASN A 46 20.62 3.80 6.61
C ASN A 46 19.63 4.51 5.68
N LYS A 47 18.79 3.75 4.96
CA LYS A 47 17.83 4.28 3.98
C LYS A 47 16.43 3.79 4.30
N ILE A 48 15.45 4.64 3.99
CA ILE A 48 14.04 4.26 3.94
C ILE A 48 13.67 4.10 2.46
N ILE A 49 13.16 2.94 2.11
CA ILE A 49 12.56 2.66 0.80
C ILE A 49 11.05 2.81 0.97
N ILE A 50 10.44 3.63 0.12
CA ILE A 50 9.00 3.91 0.11
C ILE A 50 8.43 3.30 -1.17
N THR A 51 7.46 2.40 -1.01
CA THR A 51 6.81 1.72 -2.14
C THR A 51 5.30 1.97 -2.07
N PRO A 52 4.66 2.51 -3.14
CA PRO A 52 3.20 2.62 -3.19
C PRO A 52 2.57 1.23 -3.19
N VAL A 53 1.52 1.03 -2.41
CA VAL A 53 0.74 -0.21 -2.43
C VAL A 53 -0.36 -0.06 -3.49
N THR A 54 -0.30 -0.85 -4.55
CA THR A 54 -1.33 -0.86 -5.59
C THR A 54 -2.26 -2.06 -5.43
N ILE A 55 -3.48 -1.98 -5.94
CA ILE A 55 -4.45 -3.08 -5.88
C ILE A 55 -3.89 -4.35 -6.54
N ASN A 56 -3.07 -4.20 -7.58
CA ASN A 56 -2.39 -5.32 -8.25
C ASN A 56 -1.33 -5.99 -7.35
N ASP A 57 -0.77 -5.27 -6.36
CA ASP A 57 0.11 -5.88 -5.36
C ASP A 57 -0.69 -6.70 -4.33
N LEU A 58 -1.98 -6.38 -4.15
CA LEU A 58 -2.94 -7.15 -3.34
C LEU A 58 -3.55 -8.32 -4.10
N GLU A 59 -3.43 -8.41 -5.43
CA GLU A 59 -3.92 -9.58 -6.20
C GLU A 59 -3.17 -10.87 -5.87
N ASN A 60 -1.97 -10.77 -5.27
CA ASN A 60 -1.25 -11.91 -4.69
C ASN A 60 -1.49 -12.07 -3.19
N GLU A 61 -2.26 -11.18 -2.56
CA GLU A 61 -2.72 -11.35 -1.18
C GLU A 61 -4.10 -12.00 -1.23
N GLU A 62 -4.23 -13.17 -0.60
CA GLU A 62 -5.51 -13.83 -0.45
C GLU A 62 -6.42 -12.93 0.40
N ILE A 63 -7.49 -12.39 -0.20
CA ILE A 63 -8.56 -11.71 0.56
C ILE A 63 -9.33 -12.80 1.31
N ILE A 64 -8.83 -13.12 2.50
CA ILE A 64 -9.39 -14.15 3.39
C ILE A 64 -10.81 -13.77 3.84
N PHE A 65 -11.12 -12.48 3.93
CA PHE A 65 -12.44 -12.01 4.36
C PHE A 65 -12.84 -10.71 3.66
N ASP A 66 -14.00 -10.73 3.01
CA ASP A 66 -14.66 -9.57 2.41
C ASP A 66 -16.04 -9.43 3.09
N ALA A 67 -16.28 -8.31 3.79
CA ALA A 67 -17.51 -8.13 4.57
C ALA A 67 -18.77 -8.10 3.69
N ASP A 68 -18.69 -7.62 2.45
CA ASP A 68 -19.82 -7.59 1.52
C ASP A 68 -20.13 -9.00 1.00
N ARG A 69 -19.09 -9.77 0.66
CA ARG A 69 -19.19 -11.17 0.21
C ARG A 69 -19.60 -12.12 1.33
N ASP A 70 -18.93 -12.03 2.47
CA ASP A 70 -18.92 -13.06 3.52
C ASP A 70 -19.87 -12.71 4.67
N ASN A 71 -20.26 -11.43 4.82
CA ASN A 71 -21.17 -10.99 5.89
C ASN A 71 -22.23 -9.96 5.48
N LYS A 72 -22.57 -9.87 4.19
CA LYS A 72 -23.63 -8.98 3.67
C LYS A 72 -23.47 -7.51 4.11
N GLY A 73 -22.22 -7.05 4.20
CA GLY A 73 -21.87 -5.70 4.62
C GLY A 73 -22.06 -5.42 6.12
N LYS A 74 -22.31 -6.45 6.94
CA LYS A 74 -22.38 -6.29 8.40
C LYS A 74 -20.98 -6.37 9.01
N GLY A 75 -20.66 -5.46 9.92
CA GLY A 75 -19.44 -5.57 10.72
C GLY A 75 -19.57 -6.75 11.69
N ILE A 76 -18.49 -7.53 11.84
CA ILE A 76 -18.37 -8.55 12.89
C ILE A 76 -17.61 -7.99 14.09
N GLY A 77 -17.93 -8.47 15.29
CA GLY A 77 -17.15 -8.15 16.47
C GLY A 77 -15.77 -8.83 16.43
N LEU A 78 -14.75 -8.21 17.05
CA LEU A 78 -13.39 -8.78 17.10
C LEU A 78 -13.38 -10.20 17.69
N ASN A 79 -14.16 -10.44 18.75
CA ASN A 79 -14.26 -11.76 19.37
C ASN A 79 -14.89 -12.80 18.44
N GLU A 80 -15.89 -12.40 17.66
CA GLU A 80 -16.57 -13.27 16.69
C GLU A 80 -15.62 -13.64 15.54
N MET A 81 -14.83 -12.68 15.06
CA MET A 81 -13.77 -12.91 14.08
C MET A 81 -12.72 -13.90 14.59
N LEU A 82 -12.29 -13.77 15.86
CA LEU A 82 -11.30 -14.67 16.46
C LEU A 82 -11.80 -16.11 16.56
N GLU A 83 -13.09 -16.33 16.85
CA GLU A 83 -13.67 -17.67 16.90
C GLU A 83 -13.76 -18.31 15.50
N MET A 84 -14.11 -17.52 14.47
CA MET A 84 -14.12 -18.01 13.09
C MET A 84 -12.72 -18.43 12.63
N LEU A 85 -11.68 -17.65 12.95
CA LEU A 85 -10.30 -17.98 12.58
C LEU A 85 -9.80 -19.26 13.26
N LYS A 86 -10.15 -19.49 14.54
CA LYS A 86 -9.79 -20.72 15.25
C LYS A 86 -10.44 -21.98 14.66
N GLN A 87 -11.59 -21.86 14.01
CA GLN A 87 -12.24 -23.01 13.37
C GLN A 87 -11.50 -23.45 12.12
N ILE A 88 -10.87 -22.51 11.40
CA ILE A 88 -10.10 -22.78 10.18
C ILE A 88 -8.77 -23.48 10.51
N ASP A 89 -8.12 -23.12 11.62
CA ASP A 89 -6.84 -23.71 12.05
C ASP A 89 -6.95 -25.14 12.63
N ASN A 90 -8.18 -25.65 12.87
CA ASN A 90 -8.41 -26.97 13.47
C ASN A 90 -8.84 -28.06 12.46
N GLU A 91 -8.72 -27.81 11.16
CA GLU A 91 -8.78 -28.81 10.07
C GLU A 91 -7.39 -29.07 9.47
#